data_AF-A0A954EIR0-F1
#
_entry.id   AF-A0A954EIR0-F1
#
_cell.length_a   1.000
_cell.length_b   1.000
_cell.length_c   1.000
_cell.angle_alpha   90.00
_cell.angle_beta   90.00
_cell.angle_gamma   90.00
#
_symmetry.space_group_name_H-M   'P 1'
#
loop_
_entity.id
_entity.type
_entity.pdbx_description
1 polymer ?
#
loop_
_entity_poly.entity_id
_entity_poly.type
_entity_poly.pdbx_seq_one_letter_code
_entity_poly.pdbx_strand_id
1 'polypeptide(L)' 'MDRSKTKIDVKTALAEKYERLSRNAGSAPKRRKYAFDALRYRRQVEQMLRDQANG' A
#
# COMPACT_ATOMS: atom_id res chain seq x y z
N MET A 1 5.26 -21.80 1.68
CA MET A 1 4.92 -20.45 1.19
C MET A 1 5.68 -19.43 2.02
N ASP A 2 6.43 -18.51 1.40
CA ASP A 2 7.22 -17.51 2.11
C ASP A 2 6.30 -16.44 2.73
N ARG A 3 6.34 -16.31 4.07
CA ARG A 3 5.53 -15.35 4.83
C ARG A 3 5.85 -13.91 4.46
N SER A 4 7.06 -13.62 4.00
CA SER A 4 7.49 -12.28 3.60
C SER A 4 6.89 -11.87 2.26
N LYS A 5 6.92 -12.77 1.26
CA LYS A 5 6.21 -12.57 -0.03
C LYS A 5 4.71 -12.34 0.19
N THR A 6 4.10 -13.14 1.06
CA THR A 6 2.67 -13.01 1.41
C THR A 6 2.35 -11.63 2.00
N LYS A 7 3.23 -11.06 2.84
CA LYS A 7 3.02 -9.73 3.44
C LYS A 7 3.17 -8.61 2.41
N ILE A 8 4.12 -8.73 1.48
CA ILE A 8 4.30 -7.77 0.39
C ILE A 8 3.05 -7.75 -0.49
N ASP A 9 2.57 -8.93 -0.91
CA ASP A 9 1.39 -9.05 -1.77
C ASP A 9 0.14 -8.41 -1.14
N VAL A 10 -0.10 -8.68 0.15
CA VAL A 10 -1.22 -8.08 0.89
C VAL A 10 -1.10 -6.56 0.93
N LYS A 11 0.09 -6.02 1.19
CA LYS A 11 0.28 -4.56 1.26
C LYS A 11 0.18 -3.89 -0.10
N THR A 12 0.66 -4.55 -1.17
CA THR A 12 0.47 -4.10 -2.54
C THR A 12 -1.02 -4.03 -2.88
N ALA A 13 -1.78 -5.08 -2.60
CA ALA A 13 -3.22 -5.11 -2.82
C ALA A 13 -3.97 -4.03 -2.00
N LEU A 14 -3.54 -3.75 -0.77
CA LEU A 14 -4.08 -2.66 0.05
C LEU A 14 -3.78 -1.29 -0.57
N ALA A 15 -2.56 -1.06 -1.05
CA ALA A 15 -2.20 0.18 -1.71
C ALA A 15 -3.11 0.45 -2.91
N GLU A 16 -3.27 -0.54 -3.81
CA GLU A 16 -4.14 -0.44 -4.99
C GLU A 16 -5.61 -0.22 -4.63
N LYS A 17 -6.10 -0.88 -3.57
CA LYS A 17 -7.46 -0.68 -3.06
C LYS A 17 -7.66 0.78 -2.64
N TYR A 18 -6.74 1.33 -1.85
CA TYR A 18 -6.86 2.70 -1.38
C TYR A 18 -6.70 3.74 -2.49
N GLU A 19 -5.94 3.46 -3.54
CA GLU A 19 -5.90 4.33 -4.74
C GLU A 19 -7.25 4.39 -5.44
N ARG A 20 -7.89 3.23 -5.65
CA ARG A 20 -9.23 3.17 -6.23
C ARG A 20 -10.25 3.91 -5.35
N LEU A 21 -10.19 3.70 -4.04
CA LEU A 21 -11.06 4.42 -3.09
C LEU A 21 -10.83 5.93 -3.11
N SER A 22 -9.58 6.38 -3.23
CA SER A 22 -9.25 7.80 -3.37
C SER A 22 -9.87 8.39 -4.64
N ARG A 23 -9.73 7.72 -5.79
CA ARG A 23 -10.33 8.17 -7.05
C ARG A 23 -11.86 8.25 -6.98
N ASN A 24 -12.49 7.28 -6.33
CA ASN A 24 -13.95 7.16 -6.24
C ASN A 24 -14.56 7.96 -5.06
N ALA A 25 -13.75 8.55 -4.18
CA ALA A 25 -14.25 9.26 -3.02
C ALA A 25 -14.93 10.58 -3.42
N GLY A 26 -16.22 10.71 -3.10
CA GLY A 26 -16.99 11.95 -3.33
C GLY A 26 -16.61 13.11 -2.42
N SER A 27 -15.98 12.84 -1.26
CA SER A 27 -15.59 13.90 -0.31
C SER A 27 -14.08 14.13 -0.30
N ALA A 28 -13.65 15.39 -0.30
CA ALA A 28 -12.24 15.77 -0.24
C ALA A 28 -11.47 15.20 0.97
N PRO A 29 -12.04 15.15 2.21
CA PRO A 29 -11.35 14.53 3.34
C PRO A 29 -11.08 13.03 3.14
N LYS A 30 -12.06 12.27 2.65
CA LYS A 30 -11.88 10.83 2.36
C LYS A 30 -10.86 10.61 1.25
N ARG A 31 -10.88 11.42 0.18
CA ARG A 31 -9.89 11.37 -0.91
C ARG A 31 -8.47 11.52 -0.37
N ARG A 32 -8.23 12.54 0.47
CA ARG A 32 -6.92 12.77 1.10
C ARG A 32 -6.50 11.62 2.00
N LYS A 33 -7.43 11.12 2.83
CA LYS A 33 -7.18 9.96 3.71
C LYS A 33 -6.77 8.73 2.91
N TYR A 34 -7.55 8.35 1.89
CA TYR A 34 -7.26 7.17 1.07
C TYR A 34 -5.98 7.34 0.25
N ALA A 35 -5.69 8.54 -0.27
CA ALA A 35 -4.41 8.81 -0.95
C ALA A 35 -3.22 8.63 0.00
N PHE A 36 -3.34 9.12 1.25
CA PHE A 36 -2.32 8.94 2.26
C PHE A 36 -2.12 7.46 2.63
N ASP A 37 -3.21 6.71 2.82
CA ASP A 37 -3.14 5.28 3.13
C ASP A 37 -2.49 4.49 2.00
N ALA A 38 -2.84 4.77 0.73
CA ALA A 38 -2.19 4.17 -0.42
C ALA A 38 -0.67 4.41 -0.44
N LEU A 39 -0.25 5.67 -0.26
CA LEU A 39 1.17 6.04 -0.21
C LEU A 39 1.90 5.33 0.93
N ARG A 40 1.27 5.23 2.11
CA ARG A 40 1.83 4.53 3.27
C ARG A 40 2.12 3.07 2.96
N TYR A 41 1.17 2.35 2.35
CA TYR A 41 1.39 0.95 2.01
C TYR A 41 2.45 0.76 0.93
N ARG A 42 2.52 1.63 -0.09
CA ARG A 42 3.61 1.60 -1.09
C ARG A 42 4.98 1.73 -0.43
N ARG A 43 5.17 2.73 0.44
CA ARG A 43 6.44 2.91 1.17
C ARG A 43 6.82 1.71 2.02
N GLN A 44 5.83 1.06 2.64
CA GLN A 44 6.08 -0.16 3.42
C GLN A 44 6.51 -1.33 2.54
N VAL A 45 5.93 -1.49 1.36
CA VAL A 45 6.36 -2.51 0.39
C VAL A 45 7.78 -2.21 -0.10
N GLU A 46 8.08 -0.96 -0.45
CA GLU A 46 9.42 -0.55 -0.86
C GLU A 46 10.48 -0.82 0.22
N GLN A 47 10.15 -0.58 1.50
CA GLN A 47 11.05 -0.91 2.61
C GLN A 47 11.25 -2.42 2.72
N MET A 48 10.17 -3.21 2.67
CA MET A 48 10.25 -4.67 2.76
C MET A 48 11.05 -5.29 1.61
N LEU A 49 10.90 -4.76 0.39
CA LEU A 49 11.68 -5.19 -0.77
C LEU A 49 13.17 -4.83 -0.61
N ARG A 50 13.48 -3.65 -0.07
CA ARG A 50 14.86 -3.26 0.28
C ARG A 50 15.46 -4.19 1.33
N ASP A 51 14.71 -4.51 2.37
CA ASP A 51 15.17 -5.40 3.44
C ASP A 51 15.41 -6.83 2.92
N GLN A 52 14.56 -7.32 2.00
CA GLN A 52 14.76 -8.62 1.33
C GLN A 52 15.96 -8.66 0.38
N ALA A 53 16.34 -7.53 -0.22
CA ALA A 53 17.47 -7.45 -1.13
C ALA A 53 18.82 -7.34 -0.38
N ASN A 54 18.79 -6.90 0.89
CA ASN A 54 19.98 -6.68 1.72
C ASN A 54 20.23 -7.78 2.76
N GLY A 55 19.36 -8.79 2.84
CA GLY A 55 19.48 -9.94 3.74
C GLY A 55 19.74 -11.23 2.98
#